data_AF-A0A4U5N125-F1
#
_entry.id   AF-A0A4U5N125-F1
#
_cell.length_a   1.000
_cell.length_b   1.000
_cell.length_c   1.000
_cell.angle_alpha   90.00
_cell.angle_beta   90.00
_cell.angle_gamma   90.00
#
_symmetry.space_group_name_H-M   'P 1'
#
loop_
_entity.id
_entity.type
_entity.pdbx_description
1 polymer ?
#
loop_
_entity_poly.entity_id
_entity_poly.type
_entity_poly.pdbx_seq_one_letter_code
_entity_poly.pdbx_strand_id
1 'polypeptide(L)'
;MDSTFEVTTSDNVVLLFKLKWAQRSPVLRANMRENREMRFYNVHSNQLSALKEYFEWRDRNVDKDYIRLYNAFLIKNRKTRNLEEAAYALGMKPSNHL
;
A
#
# COMPACT_ATOMS: atom_id res chain seq x y z
N MET A 1 19.77 -0.46 -7.18
CA MET A 1 18.76 0.59 -6.89
C MET A 1 17.39 -0.06 -7.00
N ASP A 2 16.51 0.06 -6.00
CA ASP A 2 15.12 -0.41 -6.11
C ASP A 2 14.39 0.57 -7.06
N SER A 3 13.92 0.09 -8.21
CA SER A 3 13.15 0.91 -9.15
C SER A 3 11.81 1.35 -8.53
N THR A 4 11.45 2.62 -8.72
CA THR A 4 10.22 3.23 -8.19
C THR A 4 9.31 3.77 -9.28
N PHE A 5 8.05 4.02 -8.93
CA PHE A 5 7.05 4.70 -9.74
C PHE A 5 6.25 5.69 -8.90
N GLU A 6 5.68 6.68 -9.56
CA GLU A 6 4.87 7.72 -8.94
C GLU A 6 3.42 7.29 -8.80
N VAL A 7 2.80 7.64 -7.67
CA VAL A 7 1.38 7.46 -7.38
C VAL A 7 0.81 8.79 -6.94
N THR A 8 -0.17 9.32 -7.66
CA THR A 8 -0.82 10.59 -7.33
C THR A 8 -2.12 10.32 -6.57
N THR A 9 -2.27 10.96 -5.41
CA THR A 9 -3.45 10.83 -4.54
C THR A 9 -4.54 11.84 -4.91
N SER A 10 -5.72 11.73 -4.27
CA SER A 10 -6.87 12.61 -4.51
C SER A 10 -6.60 14.07 -4.14
N ASP A 11 -5.71 14.30 -3.17
CA ASP A 11 -5.21 15.59 -2.70
C ASP A 11 -3.94 16.06 -3.45
N ASN A 12 -3.68 15.50 -4.64
CA ASN A 12 -2.54 15.83 -5.53
C ASN A 12 -1.15 15.64 -4.92
N VAL A 13 -1.03 14.80 -3.88
CA VAL A 13 0.27 14.41 -3.33
C VAL A 13 0.83 13.26 -4.16
N VAL A 14 2.11 13.36 -4.52
CA VAL A 14 2.83 12.32 -5.24
C VAL A 14 3.62 11.47 -4.25
N LEU A 15 3.38 10.16 -4.27
CA LEU A 15 4.07 9.17 -3.45
C LEU A 15 4.87 8.22 -4.33
N LEU A 16 6.11 7.93 -3.92
CA LEU A 16 6.97 6.99 -4.63
C LEU A 16 6.78 5.57 -4.07
N PHE A 17 6.38 4.65 -4.95
CA PHE A 17 6.22 3.23 -4.65
C PHE A 17 7.31 2.41 -5.31
N LYS A 18 7.76 1.33 -4.66
CA LYS A 18 8.72 0.39 -5.27
C LYS A 18 7.99 -0.50 -6.28
N LEU A 19 8.58 -0.76 -7.45
CA LEU A 19 7.97 -1.61 -8.49
C LEU A 19 7.54 -2.98 -7.96
N LYS A 20 8.32 -3.60 -7.08
CA LYS A 20 7.99 -4.90 -6.48
C LYS A 20 6.69 -4.91 -5.67
N TRP A 21 6.22 -3.75 -5.19
CA TRP A 21 4.94 -3.65 -4.48
C TRP A 21 3.74 -3.70 -5.43
N ALA A 22 3.92 -3.36 -6.71
CA ALA A 22 2.85 -3.41 -7.70
C ALA A 22 2.28 -4.83 -7.84
N GLN A 23 3.10 -5.87 -7.64
CA GLN A 23 2.62 -7.26 -7.67
C GLN A 23 1.62 -7.59 -6.55
N ARG A 24 1.64 -6.83 -5.45
CA ARG A 24 0.79 -7.05 -4.26
C ARG A 24 -0.60 -6.43 -4.39
N SER A 25 -0.81 -5.51 -5.34
CA SER A 25 -2.09 -4.88 -5.61
C SER A 25 -2.54 -5.21 -7.04
N PRO A 26 -3.71 -5.85 -7.22
CA PRO A 26 -4.29 -6.06 -8.54
C PRO A 26 -4.46 -4.77 -9.33
N VAL A 27 -4.84 -3.68 -8.66
CA VAL A 27 -5.03 -2.35 -9.28
C VAL A 27 -3.70 -1.76 -9.76
N LEU A 28 -2.66 -1.75 -8.90
CA LEU A 28 -1.34 -1.26 -9.31
C LEU A 28 -0.76 -2.10 -10.46
N ARG A 29 -0.96 -3.42 -10.41
CA ARG A 29 -0.51 -4.33 -11.47
C ARG A 29 -1.24 -4.08 -12.79
N ALA A 30 -2.55 -3.82 -12.76
CA ALA A 30 -3.33 -3.52 -13.96
C ALA A 30 -2.90 -2.19 -14.58
N ASN A 31 -2.81 -1.12 -13.77
CA ASN A 31 -2.36 0.20 -14.23
C ASN A 31 -0.95 0.15 -14.84
N MET A 32 -0.03 -0.61 -14.23
CA MET A 32 1.32 -0.83 -14.78
C MET A 32 1.30 -1.53 -16.13
N ARG A 33 0.50 -2.60 -16.27
CA ARG A 33 0.42 -3.36 -17.53
C ARG A 33 -0.14 -2.53 -18.67
N GLU A 34 -1.09 -1.67 -18.36
CA GLU A 34 -1.76 -0.81 -19.32
C GLU A 34 -1.04 0.53 -19.53
N ASN A 35 0.14 0.70 -18.91
CA ASN A 35 0.95 1.93 -18.93
C ASN A 35 0.13 3.19 -18.62
N ARG A 36 -0.82 3.06 -17.68
CA ARG A 36 -1.72 4.14 -17.25
C ARG A 36 -1.07 5.00 -16.17
N GLU A 37 -1.47 6.26 -16.12
CA GLU A 37 -1.15 7.15 -14.98
C GLU A 37 -1.64 6.53 -13.67
N MET A 38 -0.78 6.47 -12.66
CA MET A 38 -1.11 5.88 -11.37
C MET A 38 -1.78 6.92 -10.45
N ARG A 39 -2.96 7.41 -10.85
CA ARG A 39 -3.73 8.41 -10.11
C ARG A 39 -4.94 7.79 -9.43
N PHE A 40 -5.11 8.07 -8.14
CA PHE A 40 -6.23 7.63 -7.32
C PHE A 40 -7.09 8.83 -6.92
N TYR A 41 -8.30 8.92 -7.48
CA TYR A 41 -9.21 10.06 -7.26
C TYR A 41 -10.01 9.97 -5.95
N ASN A 42 -10.04 8.80 -5.30
CA ASN A 42 -10.81 8.53 -4.09
C ASN A 42 -9.94 8.13 -2.89
N VAL A 43 -8.61 8.25 -2.99
CA VAL A 43 -7.67 7.88 -1.93
C VAL A 43 -6.77 9.04 -1.58
N HIS A 44 -6.86 9.51 -0.34
CA HIS A 44 -6.05 10.60 0.18
C HIS A 44 -4.61 10.18 0.48
N SER A 45 -3.70 11.16 0.53
CA SER A 45 -2.29 10.97 0.85
C SER A 45 -2.06 10.24 2.17
N ASN A 46 -2.87 10.50 3.20
CA ASN A 46 -2.76 9.84 4.51
C ASN A 46 -3.10 8.34 4.47
N GLN A 47 -4.00 7.92 3.58
CA GLN A 47 -4.40 6.53 3.34
C GLN A 47 -3.31 5.79 2.56
N LEU A 48 -2.88 6.33 1.42
CA LEU A 48 -1.80 5.73 0.62
C LEU A 48 -0.46 5.71 1.37
N SER A 49 -0.18 6.71 2.21
CA SER A 49 1.02 6.71 3.06
C SER A 49 0.99 5.57 4.08
N ALA A 50 -0.16 5.28 4.70
CA ALA A 50 -0.29 4.14 5.60
C ALA A 50 -0.05 2.81 4.87
N LEU A 51 -0.54 2.68 3.64
CA LEU A 51 -0.28 1.50 2.82
C LEU A 51 1.18 1.37 2.38
N LYS A 52 1.83 2.48 2.05
CA LYS A 52 3.27 2.52 1.77
C LYS A 52 4.09 2.08 3.00
N GLU A 53 3.77 2.61 4.18
CA GLU A 53 4.39 2.21 5.45
C GLU A 53 4.21 0.70 5.70
N TYR A 54 3.03 0.15 5.41
CA TYR A 54 2.78 -1.30 5.49
C TYR A 54 3.65 -2.09 4.52
N PHE A 55 3.78 -1.68 3.26
CA PHE A 55 4.64 -2.37 2.29
C PHE A 55 6.13 -2.32 2.68
N GLU A 56 6.61 -1.19 3.18
CA GLU A 56 7.97 -1.05 3.70
C GLU A 56 8.21 -1.91 4.94
N TRP A 57 7.21 -2.01 5.82
CA TRP A 57 7.28 -2.91 6.96
C TRP A 57 7.28 -4.37 6.51
N ARG A 58 6.43 -4.75 5.56
CA ARG A 58 6.38 -6.10 4.99
C ARG A 58 7.70 -6.51 4.37
N ASP A 59 8.31 -5.64 3.58
CA ASP A 59 9.62 -5.87 2.96
C ASP A 59 10.72 -6.16 4.00
N ARG A 60 10.67 -5.50 5.16
CA ARG A 60 11.65 -5.68 6.25
C ARG A 60 11.42 -6.94 7.08
N ASN A 61 10.28 -7.60 6.90
CA ASN A 61 9.83 -8.70 7.75
C ASN A 61 9.30 -9.90 6.94
N VAL A 62 9.75 -10.08 5.69
CA VAL A 62 9.30 -11.15 4.78
C VAL A 62 9.49 -12.55 5.39
N ASP A 63 10.55 -12.77 6.18
CA ASP A 63 10.92 -14.08 6.73
C ASP A 63 10.61 -14.25 8.23
N LYS A 64 9.79 -13.37 8.81
CA LYS A 64 9.50 -13.39 10.25
C LYS A 64 8.06 -13.78 10.52
N ASP A 65 7.81 -14.20 11.77
CA ASP A 65 6.48 -14.52 12.32
C ASP A 65 5.48 -13.38 12.06
N TYR A 66 4.78 -13.51 10.92
CA TYR A 66 4.01 -12.45 10.29
C TYR A 66 2.88 -11.99 11.19
N ILE A 67 2.17 -12.92 11.82
CA ILE A 67 0.98 -12.64 12.63
C ILE A 67 1.37 -11.79 13.84
N ARG A 68 2.42 -12.19 14.58
CA ARG A 68 2.86 -11.45 15.76
C ARG A 68 3.34 -10.03 15.42
N LEU A 69 4.15 -9.91 14.37
CA LEU A 69 4.70 -8.61 13.98
C LEU A 69 3.65 -7.71 13.34
N TYR A 70 2.65 -8.28 12.67
CA TYR A 70 1.54 -7.54 12.08
C TYR A 70 0.65 -6.90 13.15
N ASN A 71 0.28 -7.65 14.18
CA ASN A 71 -0.46 -7.11 15.33
C ASN A 71 0.32 -5.98 16.01
N ALA A 72 1.64 -6.13 16.17
CA ALA A 72 2.49 -5.07 16.71
C ALA A 72 2.53 -3.83 15.79
N PHE A 73 2.52 -4.03 14.47
CA PHE A 73 2.44 -2.94 13.49
C PHE A 73 1.11 -2.19 13.60
N LEU A 74 -0.03 -2.88 13.69
CA LEU A 74 -1.35 -2.27 13.82
C LEU A 74 -1.51 -1.49 15.13
N ILE A 75 -1.04 -2.05 16.25
CA ILE A 75 -1.07 -1.36 17.55
C ILE A 75 -0.22 -0.07 17.52
N LYS A 76 0.93 -0.12 16.85
CA LYS A 76 1.85 1.02 16.73
C LYS A 76 1.31 2.07 15.75
N ASN A 77 0.74 1.64 14.64
CA ASN A 77 0.16 2.50 13.62
C ASN A 77 -1.35 2.61 13.85
N ARG A 78 -1.74 3.60 14.68
CA ARG A 78 -3.15 4.03 14.92
C ARG A 78 -3.95 4.42 13.66
N LYS A 79 -3.44 4.12 12.46
CA LYS A 79 -3.97 4.38 11.13
C LYS A 79 -4.60 3.13 10.49
N THR A 80 -5.12 2.19 11.29
CA THR A 80 -5.76 0.93 10.83
C THR A 80 -6.84 1.19 9.78
N ARG A 81 -7.76 2.12 10.07
CA ARG A 81 -8.83 2.50 9.13
C ARG A 81 -8.29 3.04 7.79
N ASN A 82 -7.29 3.92 7.84
CA ASN A 82 -6.69 4.50 6.64
C ASN A 82 -5.99 3.43 5.78
N LEU A 83 -5.36 2.45 6.43
CA LEU A 83 -4.72 1.31 5.77
C LEU A 83 -5.77 0.42 5.09
N GLU A 84 -6.87 0.12 5.77
CA GLU A 84 -7.97 -0.69 5.23
C GLU A 84 -8.63 -0.01 4.02
N GLU A 85 -8.95 1.28 4.14
CA GLU A 85 -9.55 2.05 3.05
C GLU A 85 -8.61 2.11 1.83
N ALA A 86 -7.31 2.30 2.04
CA ALA A 86 -6.31 2.25 0.96
C ALA A 86 -6.19 0.85 0.34
N ALA A 87 -6.12 -0.20 1.17
CA ALA A 87 -6.00 -1.58 0.72
C ALA A 87 -7.21 -1.97 -0.15
N TYR A 88 -8.42 -1.61 0.30
CA TYR A 88 -9.65 -1.82 -0.45
C TYR A 88 -9.64 -1.11 -1.80
N ALA A 89 -9.26 0.17 -1.84
CA ALA A 89 -9.15 0.94 -3.08
C ALA A 89 -8.12 0.36 -4.06
N LEU A 90 -7.10 -0.32 -3.55
CA LEU A 90 -6.07 -0.99 -4.35
C LEU A 90 -6.43 -2.45 -4.70
N GLY A 91 -7.67 -2.88 -4.46
CA GLY A 91 -8.15 -4.23 -4.76
C GLY A 91 -7.46 -5.31 -3.94
N MET A 92 -6.84 -4.93 -2.82
CA MET A 92 -6.31 -5.86 -1.85
C MET A 92 -7.48 -6.27 -0.96
N LYS A 93 -7.75 -7.58 -0.84
CA LYS A 93 -8.78 -8.04 0.08
C LYS A 93 -8.43 -7.53 1.48
N PRO A 94 -9.34 -6.87 2.21
CA PRO A 94 -9.20 -6.83 3.64
C PRO A 94 -9.18 -8.30 4.07
N SER A 95 -8.06 -8.76 4.62
CA SER A 95 -7.95 -10.15 5.06
C SER A 95 -9.04 -10.38 6.11
N ASN A 96 -9.69 -11.54 6.17
CA ASN A 96 -10.48 -11.97 7.36
C ASN A 96 -9.59 -12.21 8.60
N HIS A 97 -8.42 -11.58 8.61
CA HIS A 97 -7.37 -11.52 9.62
C HIS A 97 -6.81 -10.08 9.72
N LEU A 98 -7.51 -9.08 9.16
CA LEU A 98 -7.46 -7.69 9.60
C LEU A 98 -8.31 -7.56 10.85
#